data_AF-A0A2D4M168-F1
#
_entry.id   AF-A0A2D4M168-F1
#
_cell.length_a   1.000
_cell.length_b   1.000
_cell.length_c   1.000
_cell.angle_alpha   90.00
_cell.angle_beta   90.00
_cell.angle_gamma   90.00
#
_symmetry.space_group_name_H-M   'P 1'
#
loop_
_entity.id
_entity.type
_entity.pdbx_description
1 polymer ?
#
loop_
_entity_poly.entity_id
_entity_poly.type
_entity_poly.pdbx_seq_one_letter_code
_entity_poly.pdbx_strand_id
1 'polypeptide(L)'
;GRQTNSPHRSPQRKRSFSTMPPFLPVLLTLAVFFPRGFSQVVLTQSDPVLKAPGETHKLTCAVTGFNVNSYWMDWMRQKPGQGLEWLVHYYSSDNKYYL
;
A
#
# COMPACT_ATOMS: atom_id res chain seq x y z
N GLY A 1 55.16 56.58 28.35
CA GLY A 1 54.81 56.52 26.92
C GLY A 1 53.91 55.33 26.68
N ARG A 2 52.78 55.55 26.01
CA ARG A 2 51.62 54.67 25.80
C ARG A 2 51.88 53.61 24.72
N GLN A 3 51.58 52.33 24.98
CA GLN A 3 51.30 51.30 23.96
C GLN A 3 50.28 50.31 24.56
N THR A 4 48.99 50.63 24.54
CA THR A 4 47.95 50.16 23.58
C THR A 4 47.83 48.64 23.44
N ASN A 5 46.81 48.10 24.12
CA ASN A 5 46.25 46.76 23.98
C ASN A 5 45.94 46.40 22.52
N SER A 6 46.20 45.15 22.13
CA SER A 6 45.70 44.56 20.88
C SER A 6 44.88 43.30 21.23
N PRO A 7 43.60 43.19 20.83
CA PRO A 7 42.77 42.07 21.24
C PRO A 7 43.02 40.84 20.36
N HIS A 8 43.40 39.74 21.01
CA HIS A 8 43.57 38.44 20.38
C HIS A 8 42.21 37.92 19.90
N ARG A 9 41.93 38.03 18.59
CA ARG A 9 40.69 37.57 17.97
C ARG A 9 40.72 36.05 17.81
N SER A 10 39.93 35.34 18.61
CA SER A 10 39.68 33.89 18.47
C SER A 10 39.13 33.56 17.08
N PRO A 11 39.50 32.43 16.45
CA PRO A 11 38.97 32.06 15.15
C PRO A 11 37.50 31.66 15.29
N GLN A 12 36.60 32.46 14.72
CA GLN A 12 35.19 32.14 14.61
C GLN A 12 35.03 30.94 13.68
N ARG A 13 34.63 29.78 14.24
CA ARG A 13 34.21 28.60 13.49
C ARG A 13 33.01 28.98 12.64
N LYS A 14 33.23 29.27 11.36
CA LYS A 14 32.15 29.50 10.38
C LYS A 14 31.25 28.27 10.44
N ARG A 15 30.04 28.41 10.97
CA ARG A 15 28.99 27.39 10.80
C ARG A 15 28.78 27.31 9.28
N SER A 16 29.21 26.20 8.69
CA SER A 16 28.91 25.92 7.29
C SER A 16 27.40 25.76 7.23
N PHE A 17 26.73 26.81 6.79
CA PHE A 17 25.32 26.73 6.44
C PHE A 17 25.28 25.94 5.14
N SER A 18 25.06 24.64 5.24
CA SER A 18 24.74 23.82 4.09
C SER A 18 23.46 24.40 3.47
N THR A 19 23.58 25.04 2.31
CA THR A 19 22.45 25.50 1.52
C THR A 19 21.58 24.29 1.22
N MET A 20 20.38 24.25 1.79
CA MET A 20 19.42 23.18 1.50
C MET A 20 19.15 23.17 -0.01
N PRO A 21 19.14 22.00 -0.67
CA PRO A 21 18.79 21.89 -2.08
C PRO A 21 17.40 22.54 -2.32
N PRO A 22 17.23 23.35 -3.38
CA PRO A 22 15.99 24.09 -3.66
C PRO A 22 14.78 23.17 -3.92
N PHE A 23 15.03 21.87 -4.06
CA PHE A 23 14.02 20.84 -4.30
C PHE A 23 13.32 20.36 -3.02
N LEU A 24 13.92 20.52 -1.84
CA LEU A 24 13.32 20.13 -0.56
C LEU A 24 11.99 20.83 -0.25
N PRO A 25 11.86 22.17 -0.35
CA PRO A 25 10.59 22.84 -0.06
C PRO A 25 9.51 22.44 -1.08
N VAL A 26 9.88 22.22 -2.34
CA VAL A 26 8.95 21.77 -3.40
C VAL A 26 8.47 20.34 -3.13
N LEU A 27 9.36 19.45 -2.71
CA LEU A 27 8.98 18.08 -2.34
C LEU A 27 8.05 18.06 -1.11
N LEU A 28 8.32 18.92 -0.13
CA LEU A 28 7.48 19.07 1.06
C LEU A 28 6.09 19.63 0.72
N THR A 29 5.98 20.62 -0.16
CA THR A 29 4.67 21.15 -0.59
C THR A 29 3.88 20.11 -1.37
N LEU A 30 4.52 19.36 -2.27
CA LEU A 30 3.86 18.28 -3.01
C LEU A 30 3.35 17.18 -2.05
N ALA A 31 4.12 16.81 -1.03
CA ALA A 31 3.69 15.84 -0.03
C ALA A 31 2.50 16.32 0.83
N VAL A 32 2.37 17.64 1.07
CA VAL A 32 1.26 18.24 1.81
C VAL A 32 0.01 18.39 0.94
N PHE A 33 0.17 18.72 -0.35
CA PHE A 33 -0.96 18.93 -1.27
C PHE A 33 -1.57 17.65 -1.84
N PHE A 34 -0.81 16.54 -1.86
CA PHE A 34 -1.30 15.23 -2.28
C PHE A 34 -1.33 14.29 -1.08
N PRO A 35 -2.34 14.38 -0.17
CA PRO A 35 -2.59 13.28 0.75
C PRO A 35 -2.85 12.05 -0.12
N ARG A 36 -1.97 11.06 0.01
CA ARG A 36 -1.99 9.84 -0.79
C ARG A 36 -3.17 8.97 -0.33
N GLY A 37 -4.39 9.40 -0.63
CA GLY A 37 -5.63 8.71 -0.32
C GLY A 37 -6.04 7.79 -1.45
N PHE A 38 -5.24 6.77 -1.76
CA PHE A 38 -5.75 5.64 -2.53
C PHE A 38 -6.45 4.73 -1.53
N SER A 39 -7.78 4.78 -1.48
CA SER A 39 -8.53 3.69 -0.85
C SER A 39 -8.23 2.43 -1.68
N GLN A 40 -7.44 1.51 -1.12
CA GLN A 40 -7.10 0.27 -1.79
C GLN A 40 -8.17 -0.78 -1.45
N VAL A 41 -8.76 -1.36 -2.48
CA VAL A 41 -9.58 -2.55 -2.35
C VAL A 41 -8.67 -3.76 -2.16
N VAL A 42 -8.93 -4.55 -1.11
CA VAL A 42 -8.16 -5.76 -0.80
C VAL A 42 -9.11 -6.95 -0.65
N LEU A 43 -8.79 -8.03 -1.37
CA LEU A 43 -9.45 -9.33 -1.22
C LEU A 43 -8.44 -10.29 -0.58
N THR A 44 -8.79 -10.85 0.58
CA THR A 44 -7.95 -11.79 1.31
C THR A 44 -8.63 -13.14 1.33
N GLN A 45 -7.96 -14.17 0.81
CA GLN A 45 -8.45 -15.55 0.82
C GLN A 45 -7.86 -16.37 1.97
N SER A 46 -8.53 -17.46 2.33
CA SER A 46 -8.00 -18.46 3.27
C SER A 46 -6.69 -19.06 2.76
N ASP A 47 -5.85 -19.51 3.68
CA ASP A 47 -4.56 -20.11 3.35
C ASP A 47 -4.72 -21.35 2.46
N PRO A 48 -3.70 -21.66 1.62
CA PRO A 48 -3.66 -22.87 0.84
C PRO A 48 -3.71 -24.12 1.73
N VAL A 49 -4.50 -25.12 1.33
CA VAL A 49 -4.62 -26.39 2.06
C VAL A 49 -4.42 -27.57 1.10
N LEU A 50 -3.58 -28.52 1.51
CA LEU A 50 -3.46 -29.82 0.85
C LEU A 50 -4.49 -30.79 1.46
N LYS A 51 -5.31 -31.41 0.62
CA LYS A 51 -6.39 -32.32 1.05
C LYS A 51 -6.34 -33.64 0.31
N ALA A 52 -6.88 -34.68 0.94
CA ALA A 52 -7.06 -35.97 0.28
C ALA A 52 -8.21 -35.91 -0.75
N PRO A 53 -8.18 -36.76 -1.78
CA PRO A 53 -9.28 -36.87 -2.73
C PRO A 53 -10.61 -37.18 -2.03
N GLY A 54 -11.66 -36.43 -2.36
CA GLY A 54 -13.00 -36.60 -1.78
C GLY A 54 -13.26 -35.78 -0.50
N GLU A 55 -12.26 -35.12 0.06
CA GLU A 55 -12.48 -34.20 1.18
C GLU A 55 -13.06 -32.87 0.72
N THR A 56 -14.03 -32.34 1.49
CA THR A 56 -14.57 -31.01 1.24
C THR A 56 -13.68 -29.95 1.87
N HIS A 57 -13.44 -28.86 1.16
CA HIS A 57 -12.76 -27.67 1.68
C HIS A 57 -13.63 -26.43 1.48
N LYS A 58 -13.62 -25.56 2.49
CA LYS A 58 -14.31 -24.27 2.43
C LYS A 58 -13.27 -23.18 2.22
N LEU A 59 -13.37 -22.47 1.10
CA LEU A 59 -12.64 -21.25 0.86
C LEU A 59 -13.40 -20.06 1.48
N THR A 60 -12.66 -19.11 2.06
CA THR A 60 -13.23 -17.84 2.56
C THR A 60 -12.55 -16.68 1.86
N CYS A 61 -13.30 -15.65 1.51
CA CYS A 61 -12.77 -14.38 1.00
C CYS A 61 -13.30 -13.23 1.87
N ALA A 62 -12.39 -12.44 2.42
CA ALA A 62 -12.69 -11.20 3.13
C ALA A 62 -12.38 -10.01 2.22
N VAL A 63 -13.27 -9.02 2.24
CA VAL A 63 -13.14 -7.80 1.44
C VAL A 63 -12.92 -6.62 2.36
N THR A 64 -11.92 -5.80 2.04
CA THR A 64 -11.68 -4.50 2.66
C THR A 64 -11.84 -3.41 1.61
N GLY A 65 -12.55 -2.34 1.95
CA GLY A 65 -12.74 -1.16 1.09
C GLY A 65 -14.09 -1.09 0.36
N PHE A 66 -14.88 -2.16 0.36
CA PHE A 66 -16.27 -2.16 -0.14
C PHE A 66 -17.09 -3.33 0.46
N ASN A 67 -18.42 -3.29 0.30
CA ASN A 67 -19.29 -4.40 0.74
C ASN A 67 -19.38 -5.48 -0.35
N VAL A 68 -19.29 -6.76 0.03
CA VAL A 68 -19.27 -7.91 -0.90
C VAL A 68 -20.46 -7.94 -1.87
N ASN A 69 -21.59 -7.33 -1.52
CA ASN A 69 -22.80 -7.26 -2.34
C ASN A 69 -22.93 -5.99 -3.19
N SER A 70 -21.90 -5.14 -3.24
CA SER A 70 -21.92 -3.91 -4.05
C SER A 70 -21.54 -4.16 -5.51
N TYR A 71 -20.86 -5.26 -5.79
CA TYR A 71 -20.36 -5.63 -7.11
C TYR A 71 -20.50 -7.13 -7.33
N TRP A 72 -20.49 -7.55 -8.59
CA TRP A 72 -20.34 -8.95 -8.95
C TRP A 72 -18.96 -9.46 -8.51
N MET A 73 -18.97 -10.67 -7.95
CA MET A 73 -17.85 -11.32 -7.32
C MET A 73 -17.71 -12.72 -7.88
N ASP A 74 -16.51 -13.07 -8.29
CA ASP A 74 -16.29 -14.31 -9.02
C ASP A 74 -15.33 -15.25 -8.31
N TRP A 75 -15.72 -16.51 -8.23
CA TRP A 75 -14.86 -17.60 -7.82
C TRP A 75 -14.36 -18.32 -9.06
N MET A 76 -13.04 -18.36 -9.22
CA MET A 76 -12.38 -19.03 -10.34
C MET A 76 -11.34 -20.00 -9.80
N ARG A 77 -11.08 -21.06 -10.57
CA ARG A 77 -9.93 -21.94 -10.35
C ARG A 77 -9.08 -22.01 -11.60
N GLN A 78 -7.80 -22.30 -11.40
CA GLN A 78 -6.87 -22.58 -12.47
C GLN A 78 -6.10 -23.85 -12.13
N LYS A 79 -6.12 -24.83 -13.04
CA LYS A 79 -5.28 -26.01 -12.94
C LYS A 79 -3.96 -25.75 -13.68
N PRO A 80 -2.83 -26.35 -13.25
CA PRO A 80 -1.56 -26.22 -13.98
C PRO A 80 -1.73 -26.56 -15.46
N GLY A 81 -1.31 -25.66 -16.35
CA GLY A 81 -1.40 -25.83 -17.80
C GLY A 81 -2.80 -25.66 -18.42
N GLN A 82 -3.80 -25.26 -17.64
CA GLN A 82 -5.17 -25.03 -18.13
C GLN A 82 -5.57 -23.56 -18.03
N GLY A 83 -6.63 -23.19 -18.77
CA GLY A 83 -7.26 -21.88 -18.67
C GLY A 83 -7.96 -21.65 -17.32
N LEU A 84 -8.40 -20.42 -17.10
CA LEU A 84 -9.26 -20.07 -15.97
C LEU A 84 -10.63 -20.72 -16.13
N GLU A 85 -11.12 -21.33 -15.06
CA GLU A 85 -12.45 -21.95 -14.98
C GLU A 85 -13.27 -21.18 -13.93
N TRP A 86 -14.39 -20.61 -14.35
CA TRP A 86 -15.33 -19.93 -13.47
C TRP A 86 -16.15 -20.97 -12.71
N LEU A 87 -16.34 -20.77 -11.42
CA LEU A 87 -17.06 -21.67 -10.52
C LEU A 87 -18.35 -21.04 -10.00
N VAL A 88 -18.28 -19.76 -9.62
CA VAL A 88 -19.42 -19.02 -9.06
C VAL A 88 -19.38 -17.58 -9.52
N HIS A 89 -20.52 -17.08 -9.99
CA HIS A 89 -20.77 -15.65 -10.21
C HIS A 89 -21.75 -15.17 -9.14
N TYR A 90 -21.29 -14.36 -8.19
CA TYR A 90 -22.01 -13.98 -6.98
C TYR A 90 -22.29 -12.48 -6.95
N TYR A 91 -23.53 -12.08 -6.65
CA TYR A 91 -23.86 -10.69 -6.30
C TYR A 91 -24.44 -10.61 -4.89
N SER A 92 -25.38 -11.52 -4.58
CA SER A 92 -26.02 -11.60 -3.27
C SER A 92 -26.37 -13.05 -2.94
N SER A 93 -26.92 -13.28 -1.75
CA SER A 93 -27.46 -14.58 -1.38
C SER A 93 -28.49 -15.11 -2.37
N ASP A 94 -29.26 -14.21 -2.99
CA ASP A 94 -30.40 -14.57 -3.82
C ASP A 94 -30.06 -14.53 -5.31
N ASN A 95 -29.01 -13.80 -5.68
CA ASN A 95 -28.56 -13.66 -7.07
C ASN A 95 -27.11 -14.17 -7.20
N LYS A 96 -27.01 -15.47 -7.50
CA LYS A 96 -25.74 -16.16 -7.71
C LYS A 96 -25.92 -17.34 -8.67
N TYR A 97 -24.90 -17.60 -9.48
CA TYR A 97 -24.87 -18.68 -10.46
C TYR A 97 -23.65 -19.57 -10.22
N TYR A 98 -23.85 -20.89 -10.32
CA TYR A 98 -22.77 -21.88 -10.30
C TYR A 98 -22.48 -22.33 -11.73
N LEU A 99 -21.21 -22.45 -12.08
CA LEU A 99 -20.70 -22.82 -13.41
C LEU A 99 -20.01 -24.19 -13.37
#